data_AF-A0A258MXP5-F1
#
_entry.id   AF-A0A258MXP5-F1
#
_cell.length_a   1.000
_cell.length_b   1.000
_cell.length_c   1.000
_cell.angle_alpha   90.00
_cell.angle_beta   90.00
_cell.angle_gamma   90.00
#
_symmetry.space_group_name_H-M   'P 1'
#
loop_
_entity.id
_entity.type
_entity.pdbx_description
1 polymer ?
#
loop_
_entity_poly.entity_id
_entity_poly.type
_entity_poly.pdbx_seq_one_letter_code
_entity_poly.pdbx_strand_id
1 'polypeptide(L)'
;MSDKGSAYRRSIRSVTIIGLIGALLSVAIVMAVGIASFREFATGNHMREDLLYSTALRAQLQRIYEKLLTAEAGGLGYVVTGRDEFLAPLDEVRADIRKEIDALSQLSAERPQHAISLSELARYSDQEMRLLSDMVETRNAAGALAASNVMETRRGKALMDRIRQVVEQVRNAEVEAIERKTYEVRIAGQRTKRTLLLLLAAAI
;
A
#
# COMPACT_ATOMS: atom_id res chain seq x y z
N MET A 1 61.28 -56.33 7.08
CA MET A 1 60.59 -55.45 8.05
C MET A 1 60.37 -54.03 7.48
N SER A 2 59.86 -53.88 6.25
CA SER A 2 59.70 -52.57 5.58
C SER A 2 58.37 -52.47 4.82
N ASP A 3 57.25 -52.72 5.51
CA ASP A 3 55.91 -52.62 4.89
C ASP A 3 54.85 -51.96 5.80
N LYS A 4 55.00 -52.10 7.12
CA LYS A 4 54.07 -51.48 8.10
C LYS A 4 54.05 -49.93 8.06
N GLY A 5 55.15 -49.29 7.65
CA GLY A 5 55.23 -47.82 7.54
C GLY A 5 54.45 -47.22 6.35
N SER A 6 54.25 -47.99 5.27
CA SER A 6 53.53 -47.52 4.08
C SER A 6 52.01 -47.56 4.26
N ALA A 7 51.50 -48.57 4.96
CA ALA A 7 50.08 -48.73 5.29
C ALA A 7 49.60 -47.68 6.29
N TYR A 8 50.43 -47.36 7.30
CA TYR A 8 50.13 -46.33 8.31
C TYR A 8 50.06 -44.92 7.70
N ARG A 9 50.99 -44.57 6.80
CA ARG A 9 50.97 -43.29 6.07
C ARG A 9 49.79 -43.16 5.10
N ARG A 10 49.32 -44.27 4.51
CA ARG A 10 48.13 -44.30 3.63
C ARG A 10 46.84 -44.06 4.42
N SER A 11 46.73 -44.69 5.58
CA SER A 11 45.60 -44.53 6.52
C SER A 11 45.48 -43.09 7.05
N ILE A 12 46.59 -42.46 7.46
CA ILE A 12 46.57 -41.06 7.95
C ILE A 12 46.20 -40.09 6.82
N ARG A 13 46.73 -40.28 5.60
CA ARG A 13 46.38 -39.43 4.44
C ARG A 13 44.89 -39.51 4.10
N SER A 14 44.29 -40.71 4.12
CA SER A 14 42.85 -40.85 3.89
C SER A 14 42.01 -40.14 4.96
N VAL A 15 42.39 -40.21 6.24
CA VAL A 15 41.65 -39.53 7.32
C VAL A 15 41.74 -38.00 7.19
N THR A 16 42.91 -37.45 6.84
CA THR A 16 43.05 -36.01 6.61
C THR A 16 42.29 -35.50 5.38
N ILE A 17 42.21 -36.30 4.32
CA ILE A 17 41.46 -35.96 3.11
C ILE A 17 39.95 -35.96 3.39
N ILE A 18 39.45 -36.95 4.15
CA ILE A 18 38.05 -37.02 4.56
C ILE A 18 37.69 -35.81 5.44
N GLY A 19 38.57 -35.43 6.39
CA GLY A 19 38.37 -34.24 7.22
C GLY A 19 38.33 -32.93 6.42
N LEU A 20 39.21 -32.76 5.42
CA LEU A 20 39.24 -31.58 4.55
C LEU A 20 37.99 -31.49 3.64
N ILE A 21 37.51 -32.62 3.11
CA ILE A 21 36.29 -32.67 2.30
C ILE A 21 35.07 -32.27 3.15
N GLY A 22 34.97 -32.79 4.39
CA GLY A 22 33.91 -32.42 5.33
C GLY A 22 33.93 -30.93 5.68
N ALA A 23 35.11 -30.34 5.90
CA ALA A 23 35.26 -28.91 6.18
C ALA A 23 34.89 -28.03 4.98
N LEU A 24 35.23 -28.44 3.75
CA LEU A 24 34.82 -27.74 2.53
C LEU A 24 33.30 -27.81 2.32
N LEU A 25 32.69 -28.96 2.59
CA LEU A 25 31.23 -29.15 2.52
C LEU A 25 30.49 -28.26 3.52
N SER A 26 30.96 -28.19 4.77
CA SER A 26 30.33 -27.35 5.80
C SER A 26 30.42 -25.86 5.46
N VAL A 27 31.57 -25.40 4.96
CA VAL A 27 31.75 -24.02 4.49
C VAL A 27 30.84 -23.72 3.29
N ALA A 28 30.70 -24.65 2.34
CA ALA A 28 29.80 -24.50 1.19
C ALA A 28 28.33 -24.40 1.62
N ILE A 29 27.90 -25.21 2.61
CA ILE A 29 26.54 -25.16 3.16
C ILE A 29 26.29 -23.83 3.87
N VAL A 30 27.23 -23.37 4.70
CA VAL A 30 27.10 -22.07 5.41
C VAL A 30 27.04 -20.92 4.40
N MET A 31 27.85 -20.92 3.33
CA MET A 31 27.76 -19.93 2.27
C MET A 31 26.43 -20.00 1.51
N ALA A 32 25.94 -21.20 1.18
CA ALA A 32 24.66 -21.37 0.51
C ALA A 32 23.48 -20.86 1.35
N VAL A 33 23.49 -21.14 2.66
CA VAL A 33 22.52 -20.59 3.62
C VAL A 33 22.65 -19.07 3.70
N GLY A 34 23.87 -18.54 3.81
CA GLY A 34 24.12 -17.10 3.88
C GLY A 34 23.59 -16.35 2.65
N ILE A 35 23.86 -16.85 1.45
CA ILE A 35 23.37 -16.26 0.18
C ILE A 35 21.85 -16.35 0.09
N ALA A 36 21.26 -17.50 0.46
CA ALA A 36 19.81 -17.67 0.47
C ALA A 36 19.13 -16.70 1.44
N SER A 37 19.65 -16.58 2.67
CA SER A 37 19.17 -15.63 3.68
C SER A 37 19.32 -14.18 3.23
N PHE A 38 20.43 -13.81 2.56
CA PHE A 38 20.62 -12.46 2.04
C PHE A 38 19.62 -12.11 0.93
N ARG A 39 19.31 -13.06 0.04
CA ARG A 39 18.28 -12.89 -1.00
C ARG A 39 16.88 -12.74 -0.41
N GLU A 40 16.58 -13.52 0.63
CA GLU A 40 15.30 -13.45 1.36
C GLU A 40 15.15 -12.11 2.09
N PHE A 41 16.24 -11.58 2.66
CA PHE A 41 16.27 -10.26 3.31
C PHE A 41 16.10 -9.10 2.31
N ALA A 42 16.75 -9.17 1.14
CA ALA A 42 16.61 -8.15 0.10
C ALA A 42 15.19 -8.10 -0.49
N THR A 43 14.53 -9.26 -0.65
CA THR A 43 13.14 -9.35 -1.12
C THR A 43 12.15 -8.80 -0.08
N GLY A 44 12.45 -8.94 1.21
CA GLY A 44 11.60 -8.42 2.29
C GLY A 44 11.56 -6.89 2.40
N ASN A 45 12.63 -6.18 2.00
CA ASN A 45 12.67 -4.72 2.09
C ASN A 45 11.75 -4.04 1.07
N HIS A 46 11.71 -4.50 -0.19
CA HIS A 46 10.79 -3.96 -1.20
C HIS A 46 9.32 -4.20 -0.85
N MET A 47 9.01 -5.34 -0.23
CA MET A 47 7.67 -5.65 0.23
C MET A 47 7.20 -4.69 1.33
N ARG A 48 8.09 -4.28 2.23
CA ARG A 48 7.78 -3.26 3.26
C ARG A 48 7.47 -1.91 2.63
N GLU A 49 8.27 -1.48 1.66
CA GLU A 49 8.05 -0.21 0.97
C GLU A 49 6.72 -0.19 0.20
N ASP A 50 6.38 -1.29 -0.49
CA ASP A 50 5.09 -1.47 -1.14
C ASP A 50 3.90 -1.42 -0.16
N LEU A 51 4.03 -2.07 0.99
CA LEU A 51 3.03 -2.05 2.04
C LEU A 51 2.84 -0.63 2.61
N LEU A 52 3.93 0.08 2.86
CA LEU A 52 3.89 1.47 3.35
C LEU A 52 3.22 2.39 2.33
N TYR A 53 3.57 2.29 1.05
CA TYR A 53 2.91 3.03 -0.02
C TYR A 53 1.41 2.71 -0.07
N SER A 54 1.05 1.43 -0.12
CA SER A 54 -0.33 0.97 -0.23
C SER A 54 -1.19 1.42 0.95
N THR A 55 -0.65 1.37 2.17
CA THR A 55 -1.34 1.83 3.38
C THR A 55 -1.48 3.35 3.41
N ALA A 56 -0.43 4.10 3.03
CA ALA A 56 -0.47 5.55 2.96
C ALA A 56 -1.48 6.07 1.93
N LEU A 57 -1.48 5.50 0.72
CA LEU A 57 -2.42 5.85 -0.35
C LEU A 57 -3.86 5.59 0.08
N ARG A 58 -4.16 4.39 0.61
CA ARG A 58 -5.51 4.05 1.08
C ARG A 58 -5.98 4.94 2.23
N ALA A 59 -5.10 5.24 3.19
CA ALA A 59 -5.42 6.14 4.29
C ALA A 59 -5.71 7.56 3.78
N GLN A 60 -4.95 8.04 2.79
CA GLN A 60 -5.17 9.37 2.21
C GLN A 60 -6.49 9.46 1.43
N LEU A 61 -6.81 8.46 0.61
CA LEU A 61 -8.09 8.37 -0.09
C LEU A 61 -9.27 8.39 0.90
N GLN A 62 -9.16 7.62 1.98
CA GLN A 62 -10.18 7.58 3.03
C GLN A 62 -10.34 8.94 3.72
N ARG A 63 -9.23 9.62 4.07
CA ARG A 63 -9.28 10.97 4.66
C ARG A 63 -9.97 11.99 3.75
N ILE A 64 -9.69 11.96 2.45
CA ILE A 64 -10.35 12.84 1.47
C ILE A 64 -11.86 12.59 1.48
N TYR A 65 -12.27 11.32 1.42
CA TYR A 65 -13.67 10.94 1.43
C TYR A 65 -14.41 11.36 2.71
N GLU A 66 -13.80 11.16 3.88
CA GLU A 66 -14.36 11.57 5.18
C GLU A 66 -14.47 13.09 5.33
N LYS A 67 -13.49 13.83 4.82
CA LYS A 67 -13.53 15.29 4.76
C LYS A 67 -14.68 15.77 3.88
N LEU A 68 -14.85 15.20 2.69
CA LEU A 68 -15.97 15.53 1.80
C LEU A 68 -17.33 15.26 2.45
N LEU A 69 -17.47 14.14 3.15
CA LEU A 69 -18.69 13.84 3.93
C LEU A 69 -18.96 14.88 5.02
N THR A 70 -17.91 15.35 5.69
CA THR A 70 -18.03 16.38 6.73
C THR A 70 -18.44 17.73 6.13
N ALA A 71 -17.87 18.09 4.97
CA ALA A 71 -18.28 19.28 4.22
C ALA A 71 -19.74 19.18 3.76
N GLU A 72 -20.16 18.05 3.21
CA GLU A 72 -21.53 17.81 2.77
C GLU A 72 -22.51 17.93 3.95
N ALA A 73 -22.19 17.30 5.08
CA ALA A 73 -22.99 17.38 6.29
C ALA A 73 -23.09 18.81 6.85
N GLY A 74 -21.98 19.57 6.86
CA GLY A 74 -21.97 20.98 7.27
C GLY A 74 -22.80 21.86 6.33
N GLY A 75 -22.60 21.72 5.01
CA GLY A 75 -23.37 22.46 4.01
C GLY A 75 -24.87 22.17 4.09
N LEU A 76 -25.27 20.90 4.25
CA LEU A 76 -26.67 20.51 4.45
C LEU A 76 -27.23 21.04 5.78
N GLY A 77 -26.45 20.97 6.86
CA GLY A 77 -26.81 21.53 8.16
C GLY A 77 -27.10 23.04 8.07
N TYR A 78 -26.28 23.78 7.32
CA TYR A 78 -26.51 25.18 7.05
C TYR A 78 -27.75 25.42 6.19
N VAL A 79 -27.92 24.67 5.10
CA VAL A 79 -29.09 24.82 4.22
C VAL A 79 -30.40 24.62 5.00
N VAL A 80 -30.44 23.60 5.87
CA VAL A 80 -31.61 23.27 6.68
C VAL A 80 -31.85 24.30 7.79
N THR A 81 -30.81 24.66 8.55
CA THR A 81 -30.99 25.44 9.80
C THR A 81 -30.77 26.94 9.63
N GLY A 82 -29.96 27.36 8.65
CA GLY A 82 -29.49 28.72 8.47
C GLY A 82 -28.48 29.19 9.54
N ARG A 83 -27.93 28.29 10.37
CA ARG A 83 -26.98 28.66 11.43
C ARG A 83 -25.54 28.58 10.95
N ASP A 84 -24.81 29.68 11.04
CA ASP A 84 -23.42 29.81 10.57
C ASP A 84 -22.44 28.83 11.26
N GLU A 85 -22.80 28.29 12.44
CA GLU A 85 -22.03 27.24 13.13
C GLU A 85 -21.78 26.00 12.27
N PHE A 86 -22.66 25.72 11.30
CA PHE A 86 -22.50 24.62 10.34
C PHE A 86 -21.58 24.97 9.15
N LEU A 87 -21.24 26.24 8.94
CA LEU A 87 -20.31 26.69 7.89
C LEU A 87 -18.85 26.64 8.33
N ALA A 88 -18.57 26.82 9.62
CA ALA A 88 -17.19 26.76 10.14
C ALA A 88 -16.44 25.47 9.73
N PRO A 89 -17.06 24.27 9.79
CA PRO A 89 -16.44 23.05 9.27
C PRO A 89 -16.19 23.07 7.75
N LEU A 90 -17.03 23.74 6.95
CA LEU A 90 -16.94 23.73 5.49
C LEU A 90 -15.69 24.46 4.98
N ASP A 91 -15.36 25.61 5.57
CA ASP A 91 -14.20 26.41 5.18
C ASP A 91 -12.88 25.74 5.56
N GLU A 92 -12.81 25.17 6.78
CA GLU A 92 -11.66 24.39 7.23
C GLU A 92 -11.42 23.18 6.31
N VAL A 93 -12.49 22.44 6.01
CA VAL A 93 -12.42 21.25 5.16
C VAL A 93 -11.98 21.59 3.74
N ARG A 94 -12.39 22.73 3.17
CA ARG A 94 -12.00 23.14 1.82
C ARG A 94 -10.48 23.26 1.66
N ALA A 95 -9.83 23.93 2.61
CA ALA A 95 -8.37 24.11 2.57
C ALA A 95 -7.65 22.77 2.74
N ASP A 96 -8.17 21.90 3.59
CA ASP A 96 -7.59 20.59 3.86
C ASP A 96 -7.74 19.61 2.70
N ILE A 97 -8.91 19.55 2.05
CA ILE A 97 -9.12 18.70 0.88
C ILE A 97 -8.11 19.05 -0.20
N ARG A 98 -7.91 20.34 -0.49
CA ARG A 98 -6.92 20.77 -1.49
C ARG A 98 -5.51 20.27 -1.15
N LYS A 99 -5.07 20.40 0.10
CA LYS A 99 -3.77 19.88 0.56
C LYS A 99 -3.67 18.36 0.38
N GLU A 100 -4.72 17.62 0.72
CA GLU A 100 -4.73 16.16 0.57
C GLU A 100 -4.70 15.73 -0.90
N ILE A 101 -5.38 16.46 -1.79
CA ILE A 101 -5.36 16.23 -3.25
C ILE A 101 -3.96 16.50 -3.83
N ASP A 102 -3.30 17.57 -3.39
CA ASP A 102 -1.94 17.91 -3.82
C ASP A 102 -0.95 16.83 -3.39
N ALA A 103 -1.06 16.33 -2.15
CA ALA A 103 -0.24 15.23 -1.64
C ALA A 103 -0.54 13.90 -2.37
N LEU A 104 -1.80 13.64 -2.72
CA LEU A 104 -2.20 12.48 -3.53
C LEU A 104 -1.55 12.51 -4.92
N SER A 105 -1.41 13.71 -5.51
CA SER A 105 -0.75 13.90 -6.80
C SER A 105 0.74 13.58 -6.74
N GLN A 106 1.40 13.87 -5.61
CA GLN A 106 2.81 13.49 -5.39
C GLN A 106 2.96 11.96 -5.28
N LEU A 107 2.10 11.28 -4.52
CA LEU A 107 2.09 9.81 -4.45
C LEU A 107 1.79 9.15 -5.81
N SER A 108 1.01 9.81 -6.66
CA SER A 108 0.72 9.33 -8.01
C SER A 108 1.91 9.44 -8.95
N ALA A 109 2.81 10.41 -8.75
CA ALA A 109 3.98 10.61 -9.59
C ALA A 109 4.99 9.46 -9.43
N GLU A 110 5.08 8.89 -8.23
CA GLU A 110 5.91 7.73 -7.94
C GLU A 110 5.37 6.43 -8.57
N ARG A 111 4.03 6.30 -8.67
CA ARG A 111 3.37 5.12 -9.24
C ARG A 111 2.17 5.50 -10.12
N PRO A 112 2.34 5.54 -11.46
CA PRO A 112 1.32 6.05 -12.37
C PRO A 112 0.09 5.14 -12.53
N GLN A 113 0.09 3.95 -11.91
CA GLN A 113 -0.96 2.95 -12.00
C GLN A 113 -2.36 3.46 -11.62
N HIS A 114 -2.44 4.45 -10.73
CA HIS A 114 -3.69 5.05 -10.28
C HIS A 114 -3.93 6.48 -10.79
N ALA A 115 -3.03 7.03 -11.63
CA ALA A 115 -3.04 8.45 -11.97
C ALA A 115 -4.39 8.95 -12.53
N ILE A 116 -5.04 8.14 -13.37
CA ILE A 116 -6.36 8.45 -13.91
C ILE A 116 -7.40 8.53 -12.78
N SER A 117 -7.52 7.48 -11.96
CA SER A 117 -8.46 7.43 -10.84
C SER A 117 -8.23 8.57 -9.84
N LEU A 118 -6.98 8.90 -9.53
CA LEU A 118 -6.66 10.00 -8.62
C LEU A 118 -7.00 11.37 -9.22
N SER A 119 -6.81 11.55 -10.54
CA SER A 119 -7.25 12.76 -11.24
C SER A 119 -8.78 12.89 -11.28
N GLU A 120 -9.50 11.77 -11.40
CA GLU A 120 -10.96 11.75 -11.34
C GLU A 120 -11.47 12.10 -9.95
N LEU A 121 -10.85 11.52 -8.90
CA LEU A 121 -11.14 11.89 -7.51
C LEU A 121 -10.99 13.39 -7.32
N ALA A 122 -9.85 13.96 -7.75
CA ALA A 122 -9.60 15.39 -7.64
C ALA A 122 -10.68 16.24 -8.31
N ARG A 123 -11.04 15.87 -9.55
CA ARG A 123 -12.09 16.56 -10.30
C ARG A 123 -13.45 16.45 -9.63
N TYR A 124 -13.83 15.29 -9.10
CA TYR A 124 -15.12 15.11 -8.42
C TYR A 124 -15.16 15.83 -7.08
N SER A 125 -14.08 15.81 -6.29
CA SER A 125 -13.97 16.58 -5.04
C SER A 125 -14.14 18.08 -5.29
N ASP A 126 -13.51 18.61 -6.33
CA ASP A 126 -13.66 20.00 -6.74
C ASP A 126 -15.09 20.34 -7.18
N GLN A 127 -15.77 19.41 -7.87
CA GLN A 127 -17.17 19.57 -8.26
C GLN A 127 -18.09 19.60 -7.05
N GLU A 128 -17.85 18.74 -6.07
CA GLU A 128 -18.60 18.68 -4.81
C GLU A 128 -18.41 19.97 -4.00
N MET A 129 -17.18 20.45 -3.84
CA MET A 129 -16.93 21.69 -3.10
C MET A 129 -17.56 22.93 -3.76
N ARG A 130 -17.61 22.98 -5.10
CA ARG A 130 -18.35 24.01 -5.84
C ARG A 130 -19.85 23.90 -5.61
N LEU A 131 -20.40 22.69 -5.68
CA LEU A 131 -21.80 22.43 -5.40
C LEU A 131 -22.21 22.93 -4.02
N LEU A 132 -21.43 22.59 -2.98
CA LEU A 132 -21.69 23.03 -1.62
C LEU A 132 -21.61 24.55 -1.47
N SER A 133 -20.67 25.20 -2.16
CA SER A 133 -20.57 26.67 -2.17
C SER A 133 -21.81 27.30 -2.83
N ASP A 134 -22.23 26.79 -3.99
CA ASP A 134 -23.42 27.28 -4.70
C ASP A 134 -24.69 27.10 -3.84
N MET A 135 -24.78 26.01 -3.07
CA MET A 135 -25.89 25.76 -2.16
C MET A 135 -25.95 26.78 -1.03
N VAL A 136 -24.80 27.12 -0.43
CA VAL A 136 -24.70 28.15 0.61
C VAL A 136 -25.09 29.52 0.06
N GLU A 137 -24.57 29.89 -1.12
CA GLU A 137 -24.92 31.14 -1.79
C GLU A 137 -26.41 31.22 -2.13
N THR A 138 -26.98 30.14 -2.67
CA THR A 138 -28.41 30.05 -2.99
C THR A 138 -29.26 30.12 -1.73
N ARG A 139 -28.81 29.51 -0.63
CA ARG A 139 -29.50 29.58 0.66
C ARG A 139 -29.62 31.01 1.17
N ASN A 140 -28.57 31.81 0.97
CA ASN A 140 -28.50 33.21 1.37
C ASN A 140 -29.34 34.11 0.48
N ALA A 141 -29.38 33.83 -0.83
CA ALA A 141 -30.12 34.64 -1.80
C ALA A 141 -31.62 34.32 -1.87
N ALA A 142 -31.98 33.04 -1.78
CA ALA A 142 -33.32 32.55 -2.15
C ALA A 142 -33.94 31.56 -1.15
N GLY A 143 -33.27 31.28 -0.04
CA GLY A 143 -33.81 30.44 1.04
C GLY A 143 -33.55 28.94 0.87
N ALA A 144 -34.00 28.15 1.85
CA ALA A 144 -33.67 26.72 1.97
C ALA A 144 -34.19 25.87 0.81
N LEU A 145 -35.42 26.10 0.37
CA LEU A 145 -36.02 25.33 -0.73
C LEU A 145 -35.26 25.50 -2.05
N ALA A 146 -34.82 26.73 -2.36
CA ALA A 146 -34.03 27.00 -3.55
C ALA A 146 -32.65 26.31 -3.48
N ALA A 147 -32.00 26.31 -2.31
CA ALA A 147 -30.73 25.62 -2.11
C ALA A 147 -30.85 24.09 -2.23
N SER A 148 -31.93 23.50 -1.72
CA SER A 148 -32.18 22.05 -1.88
C SER A 148 -32.37 21.66 -3.35
N ASN A 149 -33.02 22.49 -4.16
CA ASN A 149 -33.16 22.24 -5.60
C ASN A 149 -31.79 22.26 -6.33
N VAL A 150 -30.83 23.05 -5.86
CA VAL A 150 -29.46 23.05 -6.42
C VAL A 150 -28.81 21.69 -6.20
N MET A 151 -28.93 21.10 -5.00
CA MET A 151 -28.41 19.78 -4.66
C MET A 151 -28.97 18.68 -5.59
N GLU A 152 -30.29 18.67 -5.80
CA GLU A 152 -30.93 17.71 -6.71
C GLU A 152 -30.52 17.93 -8.17
N THR A 153 -30.58 19.18 -8.66
CA THR A 153 -30.33 19.51 -10.06
C THR A 153 -28.88 19.23 -10.45
N ARG A 154 -27.93 19.53 -9.56
CA ARG A 154 -26.51 19.29 -9.78
C ARG A 154 -26.04 17.90 -9.37
N ARG A 155 -26.97 17.05 -8.92
CA ARG A 155 -26.77 15.62 -8.64
C ARG A 155 -25.69 15.34 -7.59
N GLY A 156 -25.71 16.02 -6.43
CA GLY A 156 -24.69 15.83 -5.37
C GLY A 156 -24.51 14.38 -4.94
N LYS A 157 -25.61 13.62 -4.77
CA LYS A 157 -25.54 12.17 -4.52
C LYS A 157 -24.71 11.42 -5.57
N ALA A 158 -24.87 11.77 -6.85
CA ALA A 158 -24.14 11.10 -7.92
C ALA A 158 -22.64 11.46 -7.92
N LEU A 159 -22.26 12.67 -7.45
CA LEU A 159 -20.86 13.04 -7.24
C LEU A 159 -20.25 12.22 -6.11
N MET A 160 -20.91 12.15 -4.95
CA MET A 160 -20.44 11.37 -3.81
C MET A 160 -20.38 9.86 -4.08
N ASP A 161 -21.33 9.33 -4.86
CA ASP A 161 -21.28 7.92 -5.31
C ASP A 161 -20.08 7.67 -6.24
N ARG A 162 -19.75 8.59 -7.14
CA ARG A 162 -18.55 8.49 -8.01
C ARG A 162 -17.26 8.59 -7.20
N ILE A 163 -17.18 9.51 -6.24
CA ILE A 163 -16.04 9.64 -5.31
C ILE A 163 -15.84 8.32 -4.57
N ARG A 164 -16.92 7.76 -3.99
CA ARG A 164 -16.87 6.47 -3.28
C ARG A 164 -16.38 5.34 -4.20
N GLN A 165 -16.89 5.28 -5.44
CA GLN A 165 -16.47 4.26 -6.41
C GLN A 165 -14.98 4.34 -6.72
N VAL A 166 -14.44 5.55 -6.94
CA VAL A 166 -13.02 5.76 -7.22
C VAL A 166 -12.15 5.34 -6.02
N VAL A 167 -12.53 5.75 -4.81
CA VAL A 167 -11.83 5.37 -3.57
C VAL A 167 -11.80 3.85 -3.41
N GLU A 168 -12.94 3.19 -3.58
CA GLU A 168 -13.05 1.73 -3.47
C GLU A 168 -12.28 0.98 -4.55
N GLN A 169 -12.31 1.48 -5.79
CA GLN A 169 -11.58 0.89 -6.89
C GLN A 169 -10.07 0.88 -6.61
N VAL A 170 -9.49 2.01 -6.23
CA VAL A 170 -8.06 2.12 -5.92
C VAL A 170 -7.71 1.30 -4.69
N ARG A 171 -8.55 1.35 -3.65
CA ARG A 171 -8.38 0.57 -2.41
C ARG A 171 -8.30 -0.94 -2.71
N ASN A 172 -9.22 -1.45 -3.50
CA ASN A 172 -9.30 -2.88 -3.81
C ASN A 172 -8.13 -3.31 -4.70
N ALA A 173 -7.75 -2.49 -5.68
CA ALA A 173 -6.59 -2.76 -6.53
C ALA A 173 -5.28 -2.85 -5.71
N GLU A 174 -5.11 -1.96 -4.72
CA GLU A 174 -3.95 -1.99 -3.82
C GLU A 174 -3.94 -3.19 -2.89
N VAL A 175 -5.10 -3.58 -2.33
CA VAL A 175 -5.23 -4.79 -1.52
C VAL A 175 -4.85 -6.02 -2.33
N GLU A 176 -5.41 -6.16 -3.53
CA GLU A 176 -5.13 -7.29 -4.42
C GLU A 176 -3.65 -7.34 -4.83
N ALA A 177 -3.03 -6.19 -5.13
CA ALA A 177 -1.61 -6.12 -5.46
C ALA A 177 -0.72 -6.60 -4.30
N ILE A 178 -1.03 -6.21 -3.07
CA ILE A 178 -0.31 -6.66 -1.87
C ILE A 178 -0.53 -8.15 -1.60
N GLU A 179 -1.75 -8.66 -1.76
CA GLU A 179 -2.05 -10.08 -1.57
C GLU A 179 -1.28 -10.96 -2.56
N ARG A 180 -1.26 -10.56 -3.84
CA ARG A 180 -0.48 -11.24 -4.88
C ARG A 180 1.01 -11.27 -4.54
N LYS A 181 1.60 -10.13 -4.15
CA LYS A 181 3.02 -10.06 -3.74
C LYS A 181 3.30 -10.93 -2.50
N THR A 182 2.40 -10.92 -1.53
CA THR A 182 2.52 -11.74 -0.31
C THR A 182 2.50 -13.23 -0.63
N TYR A 183 1.63 -13.65 -1.55
CA TYR A 183 1.54 -15.03 -2.00
C TYR A 183 2.83 -15.48 -2.70
N GLU A 184 3.36 -14.66 -3.62
CA GLU A 184 4.62 -14.96 -4.34
C GLU A 184 5.80 -15.13 -3.38
N VAL A 185 5.95 -14.23 -2.41
CA VAL A 185 7.00 -14.30 -1.38
C VAL A 185 6.86 -15.58 -0.54
N ARG A 186 5.64 -15.96 -0.18
CA ARG A 186 5.39 -17.17 0.62
C ARG A 186 5.79 -18.46 -0.12
N ILE A 187 5.48 -18.54 -1.41
CA ILE A 187 5.85 -19.70 -2.24
C ILE A 187 7.37 -19.75 -2.46
N ALA A 188 8.01 -18.60 -2.66
CA ALA A 188 9.47 -18.51 -2.79
C ALA A 188 10.18 -19.00 -1.51
N GLY A 189 9.76 -18.54 -0.32
CA GLY A 189 10.34 -18.96 0.95
C GLY A 189 10.18 -20.47 1.25
N GLN A 190 9.05 -21.07 0.85
CA GLN A 190 8.85 -22.52 0.99
C GLN A 190 9.81 -23.34 0.13
N ARG A 191 10.11 -22.89 -1.10
CA ARG A 191 11.10 -23.55 -1.98
C ARG A 191 12.50 -23.48 -1.38
N THR A 192 12.90 -22.30 -0.91
CA THR A 192 14.19 -22.08 -0.24
C THR A 192 14.35 -23.00 0.97
N LYS A 193 13.35 -23.03 1.85
CA LYS A 193 13.35 -23.89 3.06
C LYS A 193 13.49 -25.38 2.70
N ARG A 194 12.79 -25.85 1.66
CA ARG A 194 12.88 -27.25 1.22
C ARG A 194 14.25 -27.57 0.60
N THR A 195 14.84 -26.69 -0.19
CA THR A 195 16.18 -26.90 -0.74
C THR A 195 17.25 -26.93 0.35
N LEU A 196 17.14 -26.07 1.37
CA LEU A 196 18.07 -26.08 2.50
C LEU A 196 17.96 -27.36 3.33
N LEU A 197 16.75 -27.83 3.61
CA LEU A 197 16.55 -29.11 4.33
C LEU A 197 17.12 -30.30 3.56
N LEU A 198 16.99 -30.32 2.22
CA LEU A 198 17.58 -31.37 1.39
C LEU A 198 19.12 -31.32 1.39
N LEU A 199 19.72 -30.13 1.32
CA LEU A 199 21.17 -29.98 1.41
C LEU A 199 21.72 -30.37 2.78
N LEU A 200 21.00 -30.04 3.85
CA LEU A 200 21.39 -30.36 5.23
C LEU A 200 21.24 -31.86 5.51
N ALA A 201 20.18 -32.50 4.99
CA ALA A 201 20.01 -33.95 5.06
C ALA A 201 21.03 -34.73 4.22
N ALA A 202 21.54 -34.16 3.12
CA ALA A 202 22.60 -34.78 2.32
C ALA A 202 24.00 -34.68 2.96
N ALA A 203 24.15 -33.86 4.02
CA ALA A 203 25.41 -33.62 4.71
C ALA A 203 25.58 -34.41 6.02
N ILE A 204 24.51 -35.04 6.51
CA ILE A 204 24.47 -35.92 7.69
C ILE A 204 24.54 -37.37 7.22
#